data_AF-A0A945VJE2-F1
#
_entry.id   AF-A0A945VJE2-F1
#
_cell.length_a   1.000
_cell.length_b   1.000
_cell.length_c   1.000
_cell.angle_alpha   90.00
_cell.angle_beta   90.00
_cell.angle_gamma   90.00
#
_symmetry.space_group_name_H-M   'P 1'
#
loop_
_entity.id
_entity.type
_entity.pdbx_description
1 polymer ?
#
loop_
_entity_poly.entity_id
_entity_poly.type
_entity_poly.pdbx_seq_one_letter_code
_entity_poly.pdbx_strand_id
1 'polypeptide(L)'
;MKKKNVMNKIISFLFYINLVIAGDSNHEALEIMERVIAHPNPKTSISEVHLEIIRKKGSKIKQKNRAFISYEKLYDDGDYKKKSLVKFLEPKSVKGTGLLSWTKFNGSSEQWFFLPIL
;
A
#
# COMPACT_ATOMS: atom_id res chain seq x y z
N MET A 1 -5.73 -9.13 -62.79
CA MET A 1 -6.49 -8.46 -61.71
C MET A 1 -6.75 -9.31 -60.45
N LYS A 2 -6.77 -10.67 -60.51
CA LYS A 2 -7.12 -11.54 -59.36
C LYS A 2 -6.06 -11.63 -58.23
N LYS A 3 -4.76 -11.48 -58.53
CA LYS A 3 -3.65 -11.64 -57.55
C LYS A 3 -3.62 -10.53 -56.45
N LYS A 4 -3.99 -9.29 -56.80
CA LYS A 4 -4.09 -8.16 -55.85
C LYS A 4 -5.18 -8.37 -54.79
N ASN A 5 -6.31 -8.99 -55.15
CA ASN A 5 -7.41 -9.28 -54.20
C ASN A 5 -7.05 -10.36 -53.18
N VAL A 6 -6.22 -11.34 -53.56
CA VAL A 6 -5.73 -12.37 -52.62
C VAL A 6 -4.73 -11.77 -51.64
N MET A 7 -3.81 -10.93 -52.12
CA MET A 7 -2.83 -10.25 -51.28
C MET A 7 -3.48 -9.28 -50.28
N ASN A 8 -4.51 -8.53 -50.70
CA ASN A 8 -5.26 -7.65 -49.80
C ASN A 8 -6.04 -8.41 -48.72
N LYS A 9 -6.56 -9.61 -49.05
CA LYS A 9 -7.20 -10.49 -48.05
C LYS A 9 -6.21 -11.03 -47.03
N ILE A 10 -5.00 -11.42 -47.45
CA ILE A 10 -3.93 -11.86 -46.55
C ILE A 10 -3.48 -10.72 -45.64
N ILE A 11 -3.29 -9.52 -46.19
CA ILE A 11 -2.92 -8.34 -45.40
C ILE A 11 -4.02 -8.00 -44.39
N SER A 12 -5.30 -8.05 -44.80
CA SER A 12 -6.42 -7.82 -43.89
C SER A 12 -6.46 -8.88 -42.78
N PHE A 13 -6.24 -10.15 -43.11
CA PHE A 13 -6.19 -11.25 -42.16
C PHE A 13 -5.03 -11.11 -41.16
N LEU A 14 -3.84 -10.71 -41.64
CA LEU A 14 -2.70 -10.40 -40.77
C LEU A 14 -2.99 -9.19 -39.87
N PHE A 15 -3.74 -8.19 -40.35
CA PHE A 15 -4.17 -7.06 -39.53
C PHE A 15 -5.15 -7.48 -38.44
N TYR A 16 -6.09 -8.38 -38.74
CA TYR A 16 -7.01 -8.96 -37.76
C TYR A 16 -6.28 -9.77 -36.67
N ILE A 17 -5.25 -10.55 -37.02
CA ILE A 17 -4.45 -11.31 -36.05
C ILE A 17 -3.71 -10.37 -35.08
N ASN A 18 -3.11 -9.28 -35.60
CA ASN A 18 -2.41 -8.32 -34.75
C ASN A 18 -3.36 -7.58 -33.79
N LEU A 19 -4.62 -7.35 -34.18
CA LEU A 19 -5.61 -6.71 -33.32
C LEU A 19 -6.03 -7.61 -32.14
N VAL A 20 -6.02 -8.93 -32.31
CA VAL A 20 -6.36 -9.91 -31.25
C VAL A 20 -5.23 -10.05 -30.21
N ILE A 21 -3.98 -9.84 -30.61
CA ILE A 21 -2.80 -10.01 -29.73
C ILE A 21 -2.49 -8.72 -28.93
N ALA A 22 -3.01 -7.56 -29.33
CA ALA A 22 -2.66 -6.25 -28.77
C ALA A 22 -3.36 -5.87 -27.45
N GLY A 23 -4.05 -6.79 -26.76
CA GLY A 23 -4.92 -6.46 -25.63
C GLY A 23 -4.70 -7.32 -24.39
N ASP A 24 -3.54 -7.25 -23.72
CA ASP A 24 -3.39 -7.94 -22.43
C ASP A 24 -2.31 -7.40 -21.46
N SER A 25 -2.21 -6.08 -21.26
CA SER A 25 -1.32 -5.51 -20.22
C SER A 25 -2.04 -5.21 -18.89
N ASN A 26 -3.38 -5.09 -18.92
CA ASN A 26 -4.17 -4.73 -17.74
C ASN A 26 -4.44 -5.91 -16.79
N HIS A 27 -4.50 -7.14 -17.30
CA HIS A 27 -4.73 -8.33 -16.46
C HIS A 27 -3.50 -8.66 -15.61
N GLU A 28 -2.29 -8.45 -16.15
CA GLU A 28 -1.03 -8.66 -15.41
C GLU A 28 -0.92 -7.74 -14.18
N ALA A 29 -1.28 -6.46 -14.31
CA ALA A 29 -1.24 -5.51 -13.20
C ALA A 29 -2.24 -5.87 -12.09
N LEU A 30 -3.47 -6.24 -12.44
CA LEU A 30 -4.50 -6.66 -11.47
C LEU A 30 -4.08 -7.94 -10.76
N GLU A 31 -3.57 -8.93 -11.49
CA GLU A 31 -3.13 -10.19 -10.92
C GLU A 31 -1.97 -9.99 -9.92
N ILE A 32 -1.00 -9.12 -10.25
CA ILE A 32 0.07 -8.78 -9.32
C ILE A 32 -0.49 -8.15 -8.04
N MET A 33 -1.43 -7.22 -8.15
CA MET A 33 -2.06 -6.61 -6.97
C MET A 33 -2.82 -7.64 -6.12
N GLU A 34 -3.59 -8.52 -6.74
CA GLU A 34 -4.32 -9.59 -6.04
C GLU A 34 -3.37 -10.54 -5.32
N ARG A 35 -2.24 -10.93 -5.93
CA ARG A 35 -1.21 -11.75 -5.29
C ARG A 35 -0.58 -11.07 -4.08
N VAL A 36 -0.32 -9.75 -4.17
CA VAL A 36 0.21 -8.97 -3.04
C VAL A 36 -0.81 -8.89 -1.90
N ILE A 37 -2.10 -8.69 -2.22
CA ILE A 37 -3.19 -8.65 -1.23
C ILE A 37 -3.40 -10.02 -0.57
N ALA A 38 -3.33 -11.10 -1.35
CA ALA A 38 -3.49 -12.47 -0.89
C ALA A 38 -2.26 -13.01 -0.14
N HIS A 39 -1.14 -12.28 -0.15
CA HIS A 39 0.06 -12.69 0.56
C HIS A 39 -0.24 -12.83 2.06
N PRO A 40 0.12 -13.97 2.68
CA PRO A 40 -0.21 -14.23 4.07
C PRO A 40 0.49 -13.20 4.98
N ASN A 41 -0.31 -12.48 5.75
CA ASN A 41 0.19 -11.56 6.78
C ASN A 41 -0.05 -12.17 8.17
N PRO A 42 0.86 -11.97 9.14
CA PRO A 42 0.66 -12.48 10.48
C PRO A 42 -0.56 -11.82 11.14
N LYS A 43 -1.37 -12.60 11.88
CA LYS A 43 -2.54 -12.07 12.60
C LYS A 43 -2.17 -11.08 13.70
N THR A 44 -0.94 -11.11 14.19
CA THR A 44 -0.45 -10.17 15.20
C THR A 44 1.01 -9.88 14.92
N SER A 45 1.40 -8.62 15.06
CA SER A 45 2.78 -8.19 14.87
C SER A 45 3.17 -7.13 15.88
N ILE A 46 4.46 -7.11 16.20
CA ILE A 46 5.12 -6.07 16.97
C ILE A 46 6.29 -5.58 16.13
N SER A 47 6.42 -4.28 15.95
CA SER A 47 7.47 -3.69 15.13
C SER A 47 8.06 -2.48 15.82
N GLU A 48 9.38 -2.47 15.94
CA GLU A 48 10.12 -1.27 16.32
C GLU A 48 10.57 -0.54 15.05
N VAL A 49 10.21 0.74 14.95
CA VAL A 49 10.45 1.54 13.75
C VAL A 49 11.29 2.75 14.13
N HIS A 50 12.41 2.90 13.42
CA HIS A 50 13.29 4.06 13.47
C HIS A 50 13.12 4.86 12.19
N LEU A 51 12.61 6.08 12.31
CA LEU A 51 12.29 6.96 11.20
C LEU A 51 13.19 8.19 11.21
N GLU A 52 13.95 8.35 10.13
CA GLU A 52 14.71 9.56 9.85
C GLU A 52 14.02 10.34 8.72
N ILE A 53 13.65 11.59 8.98
CA ILE A 53 13.01 12.48 8.01
C ILE A 53 13.96 13.62 7.69
N ILE A 54 14.49 13.63 6.46
CA ILE A 54 15.37 14.69 5.95
C ILE A 54 14.59 15.54 4.95
N ARG A 55 14.51 16.85 5.21
CA ARG A 55 13.92 17.84 4.32
C ARG A 55 14.98 18.85 3.87
N LYS A 56 15.21 18.94 2.56
CA LYS A 56 16.06 19.97 1.93
C LYS A 56 15.21 21.08 1.33
N LYS A 57 15.55 22.35 1.60
CA LYS A 57 14.94 23.54 0.97
C LYS A 57 16.05 24.55 0.66
N GLY A 58 16.41 24.66 -0.62
CA GLY A 58 17.59 25.42 -1.05
C GLY A 58 18.86 24.86 -0.39
N SER A 59 19.64 25.74 0.27
CA SER A 59 20.82 25.37 1.06
C SER A 59 20.50 24.84 2.46
N LYS A 60 19.26 24.92 2.93
CA LYS A 60 18.87 24.52 4.29
C LYS A 60 18.46 23.05 4.31
N ILE A 61 19.00 22.29 5.28
CA ILE A 61 18.61 20.92 5.58
C ILE A 61 17.98 20.89 6.97
N LYS A 62 16.83 20.21 7.11
CA LYS A 62 16.19 19.90 8.38
C LYS A 62 16.09 18.38 8.52
N GLN A 63 16.58 17.84 9.63
CA GLN A 63 16.50 16.43 9.97
C GLN A 63 15.60 16.25 11.20
N LYS A 64 14.77 15.22 11.21
CA LYS A 64 13.96 14.82 12.36
C LYS A 64 14.00 13.32 12.50
N ASN A 65 14.41 12.84 13.66
CA ASN A 65 14.44 11.43 13.98
C ASN A 65 13.28 11.10 14.94
N ARG A 66 12.68 9.93 14.78
CA ARG A 66 11.65 9.39 15.67
C ARG A 66 11.82 7.89 15.78
N ALA A 67 11.56 7.35 16.96
CA ALA A 67 11.45 5.92 17.17
C ALA A 67 10.08 5.62 17.78
N PHE A 68 9.43 4.55 17.35
CA PHE A 68 8.18 4.09 17.93
C PHE A 68 8.05 2.58 17.83
N ILE A 69 7.28 2.01 18.78
CA ILE A 69 6.84 0.62 18.72
C ILE A 69 5.38 0.58 18.25
N SER A 70 5.09 -0.32 17.32
CA SER A 70 3.77 -0.57 16.77
C SER A 70 3.33 -1.97 17.14
N TYR A 71 2.13 -2.08 17.69
CA TYR A 71 1.42 -3.34 17.91
C TYR A 71 0.25 -3.39 16.93
N GLU A 72 0.09 -4.50 16.23
CA GLU A 72 -1.03 -4.70 15.32
C GLU A 72 -1.65 -6.07 15.55
N LYS A 73 -2.98 -6.12 15.51
CA LYS A 73 -3.75 -7.37 15.51
C LYS A 73 -4.86 -7.29 14.49
N LEU A 74 -4.90 -8.30 13.61
CA LEU A 74 -5.95 -8.52 12.63
C LEU A 74 -7.01 -9.46 13.20
N TYR A 75 -8.24 -9.26 12.76
CA TYR A 75 -9.42 -10.03 13.16
C TYR A 75 -10.13 -10.49 11.89
N ASP A 76 -10.62 -11.73 11.90
CA ASP A 76 -11.33 -12.33 10.78
C ASP A 76 -12.85 -12.09 10.85
N ASP A 77 -13.35 -11.75 12.04
CA ASP A 77 -14.76 -11.57 12.36
C ASP A 77 -15.02 -10.41 13.34
N GLY A 78 -16.30 -10.12 13.57
CA GLY A 78 -16.76 -9.02 14.43
C GLY A 78 -16.76 -7.66 13.74
N ASP A 79 -16.80 -6.59 14.55
CA ASP A 79 -16.98 -5.22 14.03
C ASP A 79 -15.70 -4.62 13.42
N TYR A 80 -14.53 -5.15 13.78
CA TYR A 80 -13.24 -4.57 13.47
C TYR A 80 -12.39 -5.56 12.68
N LYS A 81 -11.79 -5.10 11.58
CA LYS A 81 -10.78 -5.84 10.81
C LYS A 81 -9.41 -5.80 11.49
N LYS A 82 -9.12 -4.71 12.21
CA LYS A 82 -7.79 -4.42 12.74
C LYS A 82 -7.84 -3.53 13.97
N LYS A 83 -7.00 -3.83 14.96
CA LYS A 83 -6.69 -2.92 16.06
C LYS A 83 -5.18 -2.72 16.13
N SER A 84 -4.73 -1.48 16.23
CA SER A 84 -3.32 -1.15 16.35
C SER A 84 -3.05 -0.11 17.42
N LEU A 85 -1.87 -0.19 18.02
CA LEU A 85 -1.36 0.75 19.00
C LEU A 85 0.06 1.17 18.62
N VAL A 86 0.28 2.46 18.43
CA VAL A 86 1.61 3.04 18.26
C VAL A 86 2.00 3.74 19.54
N LYS A 87 3.22 3.53 20.03
CA LYS A 87 3.81 4.24 21.16
C LYS A 87 5.14 4.85 20.76
N PHE A 88 5.23 6.17 20.82
CA PHE A 88 6.45 6.91 20.51
C PHE A 88 7.48 6.76 21.64
N LEU A 89 8.69 6.38 21.27
CA LEU A 89 9.85 6.20 22.15
C LEU A 89 10.75 7.43 22.11
N GLU A 90 10.92 8.02 20.92
CA GLU A 90 11.79 9.17 20.68
C GLU A 90 11.19 10.15 19.66
N PRO A 91 11.56 11.45 19.73
CA PRO A 91 12.40 12.10 20.74
C PRO A 91 11.67 12.35 22.07
N LYS A 92 12.37 12.87 23.09
CA LYS A 92 11.78 13.23 24.41
C LYS A 92 10.48 14.02 24.30
N SER A 93 10.38 14.95 23.35
CA SER A 93 9.20 15.80 23.15
C SER A 93 7.92 15.07 22.73
N VAL A 94 8.02 13.82 22.29
CA VAL A 94 6.87 12.96 21.93
C VAL A 94 6.93 11.61 22.65
N LYS A 95 7.89 11.41 23.55
CA LYS A 95 8.08 10.15 24.25
C LYS A 95 6.85 9.87 25.10
N GLY A 96 6.26 8.70 24.91
CA GLY A 96 5.04 8.28 25.60
C GLY A 96 3.74 8.65 24.88
N THR A 97 3.78 9.48 23.83
CA THR A 97 2.62 9.70 22.96
C THR A 97 2.13 8.37 22.39
N GLY A 98 0.81 8.17 22.41
CA GLY A 98 0.15 6.95 21.96
C GLY A 98 -0.91 7.23 20.91
N LEU A 99 -1.04 6.34 19.91
CA LEU A 99 -2.15 6.33 18.97
C LEU A 99 -2.78 4.95 18.95
N LEU A 100 -4.03 4.85 19.40
CA LEU A 100 -4.86 3.65 19.28
C LEU A 100 -5.77 3.83 18.06
N SER A 101 -5.79 2.85 17.16
CA SER A 101 -6.67 2.85 15.99
C SER A 101 -7.42 1.54 15.88
N TRP A 102 -8.74 1.60 15.79
CA TRP A 102 -9.61 0.47 15.53
C TRP A 102 -10.24 0.65 14.16
N THR A 103 -9.89 -0.21 13.21
CA THR A 103 -10.33 -0.13 11.81
C THR A 103 -11.37 -1.20 11.53
N LYS A 104 -12.52 -0.79 10.99
CA LYS A 104 -13.64 -1.66 10.60
C LYS A 104 -13.41 -2.26 9.21
N PHE A 105 -14.17 -3.29 8.87
CA PHE A 105 -14.10 -3.94 7.55
C PHE A 105 -14.47 -3.00 6.40
N ASN A 106 -15.35 -2.02 6.64
CA ASN A 106 -15.72 -1.00 5.66
C ASN A 106 -14.65 0.10 5.47
N GLY A 107 -13.50 0.01 6.15
CA GLY A 107 -12.40 0.98 6.07
C GLY A 107 -12.51 2.18 7.01
N SER A 108 -13.67 2.41 7.65
CA SER A 108 -13.79 3.44 8.68
C SER A 108 -12.95 3.08 9.92
N SER A 109 -12.50 4.09 10.68
CA SER A 109 -11.70 3.87 11.86
C SER A 109 -12.03 4.82 13.01
N GLU A 110 -11.99 4.29 14.22
CA GLU A 110 -12.05 5.04 15.48
C GLU A 110 -10.62 5.19 16.00
N GLN A 111 -10.22 6.41 16.35
CA GLN A 111 -8.85 6.71 16.75
C GLN A 111 -8.81 7.51 18.04
N TRP A 112 -7.89 7.15 18.93
CA TRP A 112 -7.63 7.85 20.18
C TRP A 112 -6.18 8.23 20.26
N PHE A 113 -5.93 9.48 20.62
CA PHE A 113 -4.59 10.02 20.75
C PHE A 113 -4.31 10.31 22.22
N PHE A 114 -3.27 9.68 22.75
CA PHE A 114 -2.77 9.94 24.09
C PHE A 114 -1.58 10.89 24.02
N LEU A 115 -1.73 12.03 24.68
CA LEU A 115 -0.67 13.00 24.88
C LEU A 115 -0.23 12.95 26.34
N PRO A 116 1.00 12.50 26.64
CA PRO A 116 1.54 12.69 27.99
C PRO A 116 1.58 14.19 28.27
N ILE A 117 1.14 14.59 29.45
CA ILE A 117 1.27 15.98 29.91
C ILE A 117 2.77 16.30 29.93
N LEU A 118 3.15 17.34 29.17
CA LEU A 118 4.54 17.77 28.97
C LEU A 118 5.15 18.33 30.27
#